data_AF-G0AFX8-F1
#
_entry.id   AF-G0AFX8-F1
#
_cell.length_a   1.000
_cell.length_b   1.000
_cell.length_c   1.000
_cell.angle_alpha   90.00
_cell.angle_beta   90.00
_cell.angle_gamma   90.00
#
_symmetry.space_group_name_H-M   'P 1'
#
loop_
_entity.id
_entity.type
_entity.pdbx_description
1 polymer ?
#
loop_
_entity_poly.entity_id
_entity_poly.type
_entity_poly.pdbx_seq_one_letter_code
_entity_poly.pdbx_strand_id
1 'polypeptide(L)'
;MDDKKSAPNPDKSKALAAALAQIEKQFGKGSVMRMEDGAVVEEVQVVSTGSLGLDIALGVGGLPRGRVVEIYGPESSGKTTLTLQTIAEMQKLGGTCAFIDAEHALDVGYAQKLGINLSELLISQPDTGEQALEITDALVRSGGVDLIVVDSVAALTPRAEIEGDMGDSLPGLQARLMSQALRKLTGSINRTNTLVIFINQIRMKIGVMFGNPETTTGGNALKFYASVRLDIRRTGSIKSGDEVIGNETKVKVVKNKIAPPFKEAHFDILYGEGTSREGEILDLGSDAKIVEKSGAWYSYNGERIGQGKDNARTYLKERPELAREIENKVRASLGVPLLGEIKSDGGDKAAEKAAAKASKAAAKAEEPV
;
A
#
# COMPACT_ATOMS: atom_id res chain seq x y z
N MET A 1 -43.71 -14.24 22.07
CA MET A 1 -43.32 -13.48 23.27
C MET A 1 -42.73 -12.19 22.76
N ASP A 2 -43.37 -11.09 23.15
CA ASP A 2 -43.29 -9.77 22.53
C ASP A 2 -41.95 -9.06 22.75
N ASP A 3 -41.25 -8.73 21.66
CA ASP A 3 -40.17 -7.74 21.67
C ASP A 3 -40.77 -6.32 21.61
N LYS A 4 -41.25 -5.85 22.76
CA LYS A 4 -41.55 -4.42 22.94
C LYS A 4 -40.23 -3.67 23.12
N LYS A 5 -39.70 -3.08 22.03
CA LYS A 5 -38.74 -1.97 22.12
C LYS A 5 -39.35 -0.89 23.03
N SER A 6 -38.86 -0.76 24.26
CA SER A 6 -39.33 0.26 25.20
C SER A 6 -39.08 1.65 24.60
N ALA A 7 -40.13 2.47 24.45
CA ALA A 7 -39.99 3.85 24.02
C ALA A 7 -38.99 4.60 24.94
N PRO A 8 -38.06 5.41 24.38
CA PRO A 8 -37.06 6.08 25.19
C PRO A 8 -37.72 7.08 26.14
N ASN A 9 -37.42 6.98 27.44
CA ASN A 9 -37.93 7.87 28.47
C ASN A 9 -37.59 9.35 28.11
N PRO A 10 -38.58 10.24 27.98
CA PRO A 10 -38.39 11.61 27.49
C PRO A 10 -37.40 12.43 28.33
N ASP A 11 -37.33 12.20 29.64
CA ASP A 11 -36.37 12.89 30.51
C ASP A 11 -34.92 12.47 30.23
N LYS A 12 -34.70 11.17 29.95
CA LYS A 12 -33.39 10.64 29.54
C LYS A 12 -32.96 11.19 28.19
N SER A 13 -33.91 11.31 27.25
CA SER A 13 -33.65 11.88 25.92
C SER A 13 -33.26 13.35 25.98
N LYS A 14 -33.92 14.14 26.83
CA LYS A 14 -33.60 15.56 27.03
C LYS A 14 -32.25 15.77 27.71
N ALA A 15 -31.94 14.98 28.75
CA ALA A 15 -30.64 15.02 29.42
C ALA A 15 -29.50 14.62 28.48
N LEU A 16 -29.72 13.59 27.65
CA LEU A 16 -28.76 13.15 26.64
C LEU A 16 -28.52 14.23 25.57
N ALA A 17 -29.56 14.89 25.07
CA ALA A 17 -29.43 15.98 24.11
C ALA A 17 -28.64 17.17 24.67
N ALA A 18 -28.88 17.54 25.94
CA ALA A 18 -28.14 18.60 26.61
C ALA A 18 -26.65 18.23 26.79
N ALA A 19 -26.36 16.99 27.18
CA ALA A 19 -24.99 16.49 27.31
C ALA A 19 -24.27 16.49 25.95
N LEU A 20 -24.91 16.02 24.88
CA LEU A 20 -24.36 16.03 23.52
C LEU A 20 -24.03 17.46 23.05
N ALA A 21 -24.96 18.41 23.25
CA ALA A 21 -24.74 19.81 22.88
C ALA A 21 -23.61 20.46 23.69
N GLN A 22 -23.48 20.11 24.98
CA GLN A 22 -22.39 20.58 25.81
C GLN A 22 -21.03 20.02 25.35
N ILE A 23 -20.98 18.73 25.01
CA ILE A 23 -19.78 18.10 24.49
C ILE A 23 -19.37 18.73 23.16
N GLU A 24 -20.31 18.93 22.23
CA GLU A 24 -20.03 19.57 20.94
C GLU A 24 -19.55 21.02 21.08
N LYS A 25 -20.11 21.77 22.05
CA LYS A 25 -19.66 23.14 22.36
C LYS A 25 -18.25 23.16 22.95
N GLN A 26 -17.88 22.18 23.77
CA GLN A 26 -16.58 22.12 24.45
C GLN A 26 -15.46 21.57 23.53
N PHE A 27 -15.78 20.59 22.70
CA PHE A 27 -14.78 19.81 21.95
C PHE A 27 -14.91 19.94 20.42
N GLY A 28 -15.87 20.73 19.94
CA GLY A 28 -16.10 21.00 18.51
C GLY A 28 -17.12 20.06 17.87
N LYS A 29 -17.57 20.45 16.67
CA LYS A 29 -18.49 19.65 15.85
C LYS A 29 -17.90 18.28 15.54
N GLY A 30 -18.71 17.22 15.66
CA GLY A 30 -18.29 15.84 15.41
C GLY A 30 -17.54 15.16 16.57
N SER A 31 -17.36 15.81 17.72
CA SER A 31 -16.72 15.21 18.90
C SER A 31 -17.51 14.05 19.50
N VAL A 32 -18.84 14.08 19.42
CA VAL A 32 -19.74 12.95 19.69
C VAL A 32 -20.89 12.98 18.69
N MET A 33 -21.12 11.85 18.02
CA MET A 33 -22.21 11.66 17.08
C MET A 33 -22.93 10.35 17.39
N ARG A 34 -24.24 10.31 17.14
CA ARG A 34 -24.96 9.03 17.11
C ARG A 34 -24.58 8.34 15.79
N MET A 35 -24.13 7.09 15.86
CA MET A 35 -24.15 6.23 14.68
C MET A 35 -25.64 6.00 14.36
N GLU A 36 -26.16 6.69 13.35
CA GLU A 36 -27.49 6.40 12.85
C GLU A 36 -27.45 5.03 12.15
N ASP A 37 -28.47 4.20 12.37
CA ASP A 37 -28.67 2.99 11.56
C ASP A 37 -28.85 3.44 10.10
N GLY A 38 -27.83 3.24 9.27
CA GLY A 38 -27.82 3.69 7.88
C GLY A 38 -27.11 5.02 7.61
N ALA A 39 -26.43 5.61 8.61
CA ALA A 39 -25.38 6.58 8.30
C ALA A 39 -24.37 5.88 7.37
N VAL A 40 -24.18 6.44 6.17
CA VAL A 40 -23.18 5.94 5.22
C VAL A 40 -21.85 5.98 5.96
N VAL A 41 -21.36 4.82 6.39
CA VAL A 41 -19.97 4.68 6.83
C VAL A 41 -19.16 5.21 5.67
N GLU A 42 -18.52 6.37 5.83
CA GLU A 42 -17.65 6.90 4.78
C GLU A 42 -16.71 5.76 4.35
N GLU A 43 -16.78 5.39 3.07
CA GLU A 43 -15.94 4.32 2.55
C GLU A 43 -14.49 4.70 2.86
N VAL A 44 -13.79 3.82 3.58
CA VAL A 44 -12.41 4.07 3.94
C VAL A 44 -11.62 4.22 2.65
N GLN A 45 -11.09 5.42 2.40
CA GLN A 45 -10.25 5.65 1.24
C GLN A 45 -9.00 4.78 1.32
N VAL A 46 -8.63 4.15 0.22
CA VAL A 46 -7.49 3.24 0.13
C VAL A 46 -6.55 3.65 -0.99
N VAL A 47 -5.30 3.18 -0.88
CA VAL A 47 -4.30 3.25 -1.95
C VAL A 47 -3.79 1.85 -2.26
N SER A 48 -3.72 1.52 -3.55
CA SER A 48 -3.18 0.23 -4.01
C SER A 48 -1.75 0.03 -3.52
N THR A 49 -1.40 -1.20 -3.16
CA THR A 49 -0.01 -1.53 -2.81
C THR A 49 0.88 -1.74 -4.03
N GLY A 50 0.32 -1.65 -5.25
CA GLY A 50 0.98 -2.07 -6.49
C GLY A 50 0.95 -3.58 -6.72
N SER A 51 0.36 -4.37 -5.80
CA SER A 51 0.16 -5.82 -5.92
C SER A 51 -1.34 -6.11 -5.91
N LEU A 52 -1.83 -6.73 -6.98
CA LEU A 52 -3.24 -7.08 -7.10
C LEU A 52 -3.65 -8.10 -6.02
N GLY A 53 -2.83 -9.12 -5.83
CA GLY A 53 -3.09 -10.16 -4.83
C GLY A 53 -3.13 -9.59 -3.41
N LEU A 54 -2.25 -8.63 -3.10
CA LEU A 54 -2.23 -7.99 -1.79
C LEU A 54 -3.43 -7.06 -1.59
N ASP A 55 -3.81 -6.28 -2.60
CA ASP A 55 -5.02 -5.45 -2.56
C ASP A 55 -6.28 -6.29 -2.28
N ILE A 56 -6.39 -7.47 -2.90
CA ILE A 56 -7.46 -8.44 -2.66
C ILE A 56 -7.36 -9.03 -1.24
N ALA A 57 -6.16 -9.41 -0.80
CA ALA A 57 -5.94 -9.96 0.54
C ALA A 57 -6.26 -8.95 1.65
N LEU A 58 -6.09 -7.66 1.39
CA LEU A 58 -6.47 -6.57 2.29
C LEU A 58 -8.00 -6.41 2.39
N GLY A 59 -8.76 -6.92 1.42
CA GLY A 59 -10.23 -6.97 1.41
C GLY A 59 -10.93 -5.66 1.06
N VAL A 60 -10.23 -4.53 1.19
CA VAL A 60 -10.71 -3.19 0.80
C VAL A 60 -10.03 -2.67 -0.47
N GLY A 61 -9.19 -3.46 -1.11
CA GLY A 61 -8.53 -3.08 -2.37
C GLY A 61 -7.28 -2.22 -2.22
N GLY A 62 -6.71 -2.11 -1.01
CA GLY A 62 -5.48 -1.37 -0.77
C GLY A 62 -5.23 -1.04 0.70
N LEU A 63 -4.21 -0.23 0.96
CA LEU A 63 -3.89 0.27 2.30
C LEU A 63 -4.78 1.45 2.66
N PRO A 64 -5.33 1.48 3.89
CA PRO A 64 -6.28 2.51 4.31
C PRO A 64 -5.60 3.83 4.63
N ARG A 65 -6.09 4.92 4.02
CA ARG A 65 -5.70 6.29 4.35
C ARG A 65 -6.17 6.68 5.74
N GLY A 66 -5.49 7.68 6.32
CA GLY A 66 -5.76 8.14 7.68
C GLY A 66 -5.46 7.11 8.77
N ARG A 67 -4.58 6.14 8.50
CA ARG A 67 -4.21 5.06 9.41
C ARG A 67 -2.70 4.81 9.42
N VAL A 68 -2.27 4.14 10.49
CA VAL A 68 -0.91 3.59 10.62
C VAL A 68 -0.88 2.17 10.06
N VAL A 69 0.14 1.86 9.25
CA VAL A 69 0.44 0.52 8.72
C VAL A 69 1.85 0.13 9.13
N GLU A 70 2.06 -1.14 9.49
CA GLU A 70 3.41 -1.69 9.71
C GLU A 70 3.70 -2.76 8.66
N ILE A 71 4.84 -2.66 7.99
CA ILE A 71 5.35 -3.69 7.08
C ILE A 71 6.65 -4.20 7.67
N TYR A 72 6.69 -5.49 8.03
CA TYR A 72 7.86 -6.10 8.65
C TYR A 72 8.20 -7.42 8.00
N GLY A 73 9.46 -7.83 8.12
CA GLY A 73 9.97 -9.01 7.44
C GLY A 73 11.49 -9.12 7.56
N PRO A 74 12.07 -10.25 7.10
CA PRO A 74 13.51 -10.41 7.01
C PRO A 74 14.16 -9.32 6.14
N GLU A 75 15.48 -9.23 6.18
CA GLU A 75 16.24 -8.47 5.17
C GLU A 75 15.95 -8.99 3.75
N SER A 76 16.04 -8.10 2.76
CA SER A 76 15.85 -8.44 1.34
C SER A 76 14.53 -9.16 1.00
N SER A 77 13.52 -9.03 1.86
CA SER A 77 12.17 -9.59 1.66
C SER A 77 11.29 -8.76 0.73
N GLY A 78 11.70 -7.54 0.36
CA GLY A 78 10.93 -6.64 -0.49
C GLY A 78 10.12 -5.56 0.26
N LYS A 79 10.38 -5.34 1.56
CA LYS A 79 9.73 -4.28 2.37
C LYS A 79 9.76 -2.93 1.67
N THR A 80 10.97 -2.42 1.42
CA THR A 80 11.20 -1.11 0.80
C THR A 80 10.59 -1.05 -0.59
N THR A 81 10.77 -2.09 -1.43
CA THR A 81 10.13 -2.20 -2.76
C THR A 81 8.61 -2.04 -2.69
N LEU A 82 7.93 -2.76 -1.78
CA LEU A 82 6.47 -2.68 -1.64
C LEU A 82 6.00 -1.27 -1.26
N THR A 83 6.71 -0.61 -0.34
CA THR A 83 6.44 0.80 0.01
C THR A 83 6.69 1.77 -1.12
N LEU A 84 7.78 1.60 -1.89
CA LEU A 84 8.07 2.44 -3.04
C LEU A 84 6.99 2.30 -4.12
N GLN A 85 6.48 1.08 -4.35
CA GLN A 85 5.33 0.89 -5.25
C GLN A 85 4.05 1.52 -4.72
N THR A 86 3.81 1.45 -3.41
CA THR A 86 2.66 2.15 -2.79
C THR A 86 2.79 3.67 -2.95
N ILE A 87 4.00 4.23 -2.84
CA ILE A 87 4.28 5.66 -3.13
C ILE A 87 3.94 5.98 -4.59
N ALA A 88 4.39 5.16 -5.54
CA ALA A 88 4.10 5.35 -6.96
C ALA A 88 2.59 5.32 -7.24
N GLU A 89 1.85 4.40 -6.61
CA GLU A 89 0.38 4.35 -6.71
C GLU A 89 -0.30 5.58 -6.09
N MET A 90 0.19 6.10 -4.96
CA MET A 90 -0.33 7.35 -4.38
C MET A 90 -0.06 8.55 -5.30
N GLN A 91 1.12 8.66 -5.89
CA GLN A 91 1.46 9.74 -6.82
C GLN A 91 0.59 9.70 -8.09
N LYS A 92 0.24 8.51 -8.59
CA LYS A 92 -0.71 8.37 -9.72
C LYS A 92 -2.10 8.93 -9.40
N LEU A 93 -2.48 8.96 -8.12
CA LEU A 93 -3.72 9.60 -7.65
C LEU A 93 -3.57 11.12 -7.44
N GLY A 94 -2.41 11.70 -7.76
CA GLY A 94 -2.07 13.09 -7.52
C GLY A 94 -1.72 13.40 -6.06
N GLY A 95 -1.46 12.37 -5.24
CA GLY A 95 -1.11 12.53 -3.83
C GLY A 95 0.36 12.91 -3.61
N THR A 96 0.59 13.69 -2.57
CA THR A 96 1.94 14.10 -2.12
C THR A 96 2.50 13.04 -1.16
N CYS A 97 3.74 12.61 -1.40
CA CYS A 97 4.40 11.56 -0.64
C CYS A 97 5.66 12.07 0.07
N ALA A 98 5.95 11.50 1.23
CA ALA A 98 7.21 11.69 1.94
C ALA A 98 7.87 10.37 2.32
N PHE A 99 9.19 10.36 2.31
CA PHE A 99 10.02 9.23 2.72
C PHE A 99 11.03 9.68 3.78
N ILE A 100 10.91 9.13 4.98
CA ILE A 100 11.83 9.33 6.09
C ILE A 100 12.83 8.17 6.07
N ASP A 101 14.00 8.40 5.49
CA ASP A 101 15.09 7.43 5.31
C ASP A 101 16.03 7.48 6.51
N ALA A 102 15.64 6.83 7.60
CA ALA A 102 16.48 6.64 8.78
C ALA A 102 17.55 5.55 8.59
N GLU A 103 17.38 4.64 7.62
CA GLU A 103 18.42 3.65 7.26
C GLU A 103 19.52 4.22 6.35
N HIS A 104 19.33 5.42 5.79
CA HIS A 104 20.24 6.04 4.81
C HIS A 104 20.55 5.13 3.61
N ALA A 105 19.56 4.35 3.17
CA ALA A 105 19.73 3.25 2.22
C ALA A 105 18.84 3.37 0.98
N LEU A 106 18.13 4.49 0.80
CA LEU A 106 17.24 4.68 -0.33
C LEU A 106 18.02 4.82 -1.66
N ASP A 107 17.85 3.86 -2.56
CA ASP A 107 18.34 3.94 -3.95
C ASP A 107 17.35 4.76 -4.80
N VAL A 108 17.75 5.99 -5.11
CA VAL A 108 16.98 6.93 -5.95
C VAL A 108 16.78 6.41 -7.38
N GLY A 109 17.78 5.76 -7.96
CA GLY A 109 17.69 5.20 -9.32
C GLY A 109 16.72 4.03 -9.39
N TYR A 110 16.70 3.18 -8.36
CA TYR A 110 15.72 2.12 -8.25
C TYR A 110 14.30 2.67 -8.03
N ALA A 111 14.13 3.66 -7.14
CA ALA A 111 12.85 4.32 -6.92
C ALA A 111 12.25 4.91 -8.21
N GLN A 112 13.08 5.54 -9.04
CA GLN A 112 12.64 6.06 -10.35
C GLN A 112 12.16 4.95 -11.29
N LYS A 113 12.86 3.81 -11.33
CA LYS A 113 12.44 2.66 -12.15
C LYS A 113 11.11 2.07 -11.70
N LEU A 114 10.78 2.16 -10.42
CA LEU A 114 9.48 1.77 -9.88
C LEU A 114 8.35 2.78 -10.19
N GLY A 115 8.63 3.84 -10.94
CA GLY A 115 7.64 4.82 -11.39
C GLY A 115 7.37 5.95 -10.40
N ILE A 116 8.24 6.16 -9.41
CA ILE A 116 8.14 7.29 -8.49
C ILE A 116 8.56 8.58 -9.21
N ASN A 117 7.74 9.61 -9.12
CA ASN A 117 8.14 10.96 -9.46
C ASN A 117 9.02 11.55 -8.35
N LEU A 118 10.33 11.45 -8.52
CA LEU A 118 11.32 11.90 -7.55
C LEU A 118 11.27 13.42 -7.29
N SER A 119 10.84 14.21 -8.28
CA SER A 119 10.77 15.68 -8.13
C SER A 119 9.68 16.14 -7.16
N GLU A 120 8.69 15.28 -6.90
CA GLU A 120 7.56 15.53 -6.01
C GLU A 120 7.63 14.68 -4.73
N LEU A 121 8.66 13.84 -4.57
CA LEU A 121 8.87 13.05 -3.36
C LEU A 121 9.65 13.87 -2.32
N LEU A 122 9.04 14.12 -1.16
CA LEU A 122 9.74 14.71 -0.03
C LEU A 122 10.65 13.66 0.62
N ILE A 123 11.95 13.90 0.70
CA ILE A 123 12.90 12.98 1.33
C ILE A 123 13.51 13.67 2.56
N SER A 124 13.59 12.93 3.66
CA SER A 124 14.29 13.37 4.88
C SER A 124 15.19 12.24 5.39
N GLN A 125 16.43 12.59 5.69
CA GLN A 125 17.42 11.71 6.32
C GLN A 125 17.74 12.28 7.72
N PRO A 126 17.00 11.87 8.75
CA PRO A 126 17.12 12.40 10.09
C PRO A 126 18.34 11.81 10.82
N ASP A 127 18.95 12.60 11.69
CA ASP A 127 20.07 12.22 12.56
C ASP A 127 19.61 11.40 13.77
N THR A 128 18.37 11.58 14.24
CA THR A 128 17.84 10.95 15.46
C THR A 128 16.42 10.45 15.30
N GLY A 129 16.04 9.44 16.10
CA GLY A 129 14.68 8.90 16.13
C GLY A 129 13.63 9.93 16.54
N GLU A 130 13.95 10.82 17.49
CA GLU A 130 13.08 11.94 17.86
C GLU A 130 12.82 12.87 16.67
N GLN A 131 13.88 13.30 15.98
CA GLN A 131 13.78 14.19 14.83
C GLN A 131 12.96 13.57 13.70
N ALA A 132 13.18 12.29 13.39
CA ALA A 132 12.42 11.55 12.39
C ALA A 132 10.89 11.58 12.68
N LEU A 133 10.52 11.34 13.94
CA LEU A 133 9.13 11.31 14.38
C LEU A 133 8.52 12.71 14.48
N GLU A 134 9.31 13.73 14.83
CA GLU A 134 8.89 15.14 14.81
C GLU A 134 8.64 15.66 13.39
N ILE A 135 9.51 15.30 12.44
CA ILE A 135 9.31 15.60 11.01
C ILE A 135 8.04 14.92 10.51
N THR A 136 7.86 13.63 10.82
CA THR A 136 6.64 12.89 10.48
C THR A 136 5.40 13.60 11.03
N ASP A 137 5.42 14.02 12.29
CA ASP A 137 4.32 14.70 12.98
C ASP A 137 4.03 16.10 12.40
N ALA A 138 5.06 16.85 12.01
CA ALA A 138 4.91 18.12 11.31
C ALA A 138 4.27 17.93 9.92
N LEU A 139 4.74 16.96 9.14
CA LEU A 139 4.19 16.64 7.83
C LEU A 139 2.73 16.19 7.91
N VAL A 140 2.38 15.29 8.83
CA VAL A 140 0.98 14.88 9.06
C VAL A 140 0.13 16.10 9.41
N ARG A 141 0.54 16.93 10.37
CA ARG A 141 -0.24 18.10 10.81
C ARG A 141 -0.44 19.16 9.73
N SER A 142 0.47 19.25 8.75
CA SER A 142 0.33 20.19 7.64
C SER A 142 -0.93 19.93 6.81
N GLY A 143 -1.40 18.69 6.78
CA GLY A 143 -2.50 18.25 5.92
C GLY A 143 -2.16 18.21 4.42
N GLY A 144 -0.92 18.54 4.04
CA GLY A 144 -0.47 18.58 2.64
C GLY A 144 0.23 17.31 2.17
N VAL A 145 0.34 16.28 3.01
CA VAL A 145 0.98 15.00 2.66
C VAL A 145 -0.02 13.86 2.81
N ASP A 146 -0.18 13.08 1.74
CA ASP A 146 -1.15 11.99 1.64
C ASP A 146 -0.57 10.66 2.13
N LEU A 147 0.73 10.43 1.93
CA LEU A 147 1.44 9.22 2.33
C LEU A 147 2.83 9.52 2.88
N ILE A 148 3.17 8.95 4.04
CA ILE A 148 4.50 9.02 4.64
C ILE A 148 5.02 7.61 4.91
N VAL A 149 6.23 7.32 4.46
CA VAL A 149 6.97 6.09 4.79
C VAL A 149 8.09 6.42 5.78
N VAL A 150 8.24 5.61 6.81
CA VAL A 150 9.37 5.67 7.76
C VAL A 150 10.19 4.37 7.62
N ASP A 151 11.38 4.48 7.04
CA ASP A 151 12.31 3.37 6.80
C ASP A 151 13.59 3.56 7.64
N SER A 152 13.77 2.91 8.78
CA SER A 152 12.87 1.97 9.44
C SER A 152 12.78 2.24 10.93
N VAL A 153 11.79 1.62 11.59
CA VAL A 153 11.64 1.70 13.05
C VAL A 153 12.90 1.24 13.78
N ALA A 154 13.64 0.28 13.22
CA ALA A 154 14.85 -0.21 13.84
C ALA A 154 15.97 0.84 13.89
N ALA A 155 15.99 1.76 12.91
CA ALA A 155 16.94 2.85 12.80
C ALA A 155 16.50 4.15 13.50
N LEU A 156 15.34 4.16 14.16
CA LEU A 156 14.89 5.29 14.98
C LEU A 156 15.63 5.32 16.32
N THR A 157 16.93 5.55 16.27
CA THR A 157 17.83 5.54 17.43
C THR A 157 17.64 6.84 18.24
N PRO A 158 17.27 6.75 19.53
CA PRO A 158 17.11 7.92 20.38
C PRO A 158 18.40 8.74 20.50
N ARG A 159 18.31 10.06 20.62
CA ARG A 159 19.48 10.95 20.76
C ARG A 159 20.44 10.52 21.88
N ALA A 160 19.90 10.16 23.04
CA ALA A 160 20.72 9.74 24.18
C ALA A 160 21.51 8.44 23.92
N GLU A 161 21.07 7.61 22.97
CA GLU A 161 21.81 6.40 22.56
C GLU A 161 22.90 6.73 21.53
N ILE A 162 22.69 7.75 20.69
CA ILE A 162 23.69 8.23 19.72
C ILE A 162 24.82 9.01 20.39
N GLU A 163 24.48 9.84 21.39
CA GLU A 163 25.44 10.66 22.14
C GLU A 163 26.13 9.88 23.27
N GLY A 164 25.60 8.71 23.65
CA GLY A 164 26.17 7.84 24.67
C GLY A 164 27.35 7.01 24.17
N ASP A 165 28.04 6.36 25.10
CA ASP A 165 29.17 5.49 24.77
C ASP A 165 28.69 4.09 24.34
N MET A 166 29.46 3.43 23.47
CA MET A 166 29.16 2.05 23.07
C MET A 166 29.18 1.13 24.28
N GLY A 167 28.03 0.51 24.58
CA GLY A 167 27.85 -0.38 25.73
C GLY A 167 27.00 0.22 26.86
N ASP A 168 26.62 1.50 26.76
CA ASP A 168 25.68 2.12 27.68
C ASP A 168 24.32 1.41 27.65
N SER A 169 23.78 1.13 28.84
CA SER A 169 22.51 0.41 28.98
C SER A 169 21.35 1.40 29.14
N LEU A 170 20.60 1.62 28.06
CA LEU A 170 19.40 2.46 28.03
C LEU A 170 18.14 1.63 27.71
N PRO A 171 17.73 0.71 28.60
CA PRO A 171 16.72 -0.30 28.28
C PRO A 171 15.36 0.33 27.94
N GLY A 172 14.85 0.01 26.75
CA GLY A 172 13.50 0.37 26.33
C GLY A 172 13.29 1.82 25.93
N LEU A 173 14.36 2.60 25.72
CA LEU A 173 14.27 4.01 25.34
C LEU A 173 13.50 4.19 24.02
N GLN A 174 13.86 3.44 22.98
CA GLN A 174 13.17 3.45 21.70
C GLN A 174 11.68 3.05 21.81
N ALA A 175 11.35 2.07 22.66
CA ALA A 175 9.98 1.64 22.88
C ALA A 175 9.11 2.74 23.53
N ARG A 176 9.70 3.52 24.45
CA ARG A 176 9.05 4.68 25.07
C ARG A 176 8.85 5.81 24.07
N LEU A 177 9.87 6.09 23.25
CA LEU A 177 9.81 7.08 22.17
C LEU A 177 8.66 6.75 21.20
N MET A 178 8.63 5.52 20.68
CA MET A 178 7.55 5.06 19.78
C MET A 178 6.17 5.15 20.42
N SER A 179 6.05 4.79 21.70
CA SER A 179 4.78 4.89 22.43
C SER A 179 4.28 6.33 22.57
N GLN A 180 5.18 7.27 22.80
CA GLN A 180 4.86 8.69 22.90
C GLN A 180 4.50 9.27 21.53
N ALA A 181 5.29 8.98 20.50
CA ALA A 181 5.07 9.48 19.15
C ALA A 181 3.74 8.98 18.56
N LEU A 182 3.47 7.68 18.60
CA LEU A 182 2.23 7.11 18.07
C LEU A 182 0.98 7.65 18.78
N ARG A 183 1.07 7.93 20.09
CA ARG A 183 -0.03 8.55 20.84
C ARG A 183 -0.36 9.96 20.33
N LYS A 184 0.65 10.74 19.94
CA LYS A 184 0.47 12.08 19.35
C LYS A 184 0.01 12.01 17.89
N LEU A 185 0.63 11.14 17.11
CA LEU A 185 0.42 11.01 15.66
C LEU A 185 -0.99 10.53 15.31
N THR A 186 -1.51 9.51 16.01
CA THR A 186 -2.71 8.78 15.57
C THR A 186 -3.93 9.68 15.37
N GLY A 187 -4.15 10.67 16.25
CA GLY A 187 -5.25 11.62 16.10
C GLY A 187 -5.08 12.55 14.89
N SER A 188 -3.87 13.05 14.67
CA SER A 188 -3.57 13.90 13.51
C SER A 188 -3.66 13.12 12.20
N ILE A 189 -3.10 11.90 12.15
CA ILE A 189 -3.15 10.99 11.01
C ILE A 189 -4.59 10.78 10.53
N ASN A 190 -5.51 10.51 11.47
CA ASN A 190 -6.91 10.30 11.13
C ASN A 190 -7.57 11.58 10.59
N ARG A 191 -7.33 12.72 11.24
CA ARG A 191 -7.93 14.00 10.85
C ARG A 191 -7.44 14.53 9.50
N THR A 192 -6.18 14.30 9.15
CA THR A 192 -5.61 14.73 7.86
C THR A 192 -5.70 13.68 6.77
N ASN A 193 -6.24 12.51 7.10
CA ASN A 193 -6.37 11.39 6.17
C ASN A 193 -5.04 10.99 5.49
N THR A 194 -3.93 11.14 6.23
CA THR A 194 -2.58 10.75 5.79
C THR A 194 -2.36 9.27 6.09
N LEU A 195 -1.87 8.49 5.12
CA LEU A 195 -1.39 7.13 5.35
C LEU A 195 0.05 7.18 5.89
N VAL A 196 0.31 6.55 7.03
CA VAL A 196 1.68 6.44 7.57
C VAL A 196 2.11 4.98 7.62
N ILE A 197 3.15 4.63 6.88
CA ILE A 197 3.72 3.28 6.81
C ILE A 197 5.04 3.27 7.58
N PHE A 198 5.14 2.37 8.55
CA PHE A 198 6.40 2.06 9.23
C PHE A 198 6.97 0.76 8.68
N ILE A 199 8.19 0.81 8.14
CA ILE A 199 8.96 -0.37 7.83
C ILE A 199 9.65 -0.84 9.12
N ASN A 200 9.66 -2.14 9.35
CA ASN A 200 10.26 -2.70 10.55
C ASN A 200 11.03 -3.99 10.24
N GLN A 201 11.97 -4.30 11.12
CA GLN A 201 12.80 -5.50 11.02
C GLN A 201 12.35 -6.55 12.03
N ILE A 202 12.63 -7.81 11.72
CA ILE A 202 12.46 -8.91 12.66
C ILE A 202 13.67 -9.00 13.59
N ARG A 203 13.40 -9.31 14.86
CA ARG A 203 14.37 -9.69 15.90
C ARG A 203 13.89 -10.97 16.59
N MET A 204 14.77 -11.68 17.26
CA MET A 204 14.41 -12.85 18.06
C MET A 204 14.32 -12.48 19.54
N LYS A 205 13.27 -12.90 20.23
CA LYS A 205 13.20 -12.85 21.69
C LYS A 205 13.99 -14.02 22.28
N ILE A 206 15.04 -13.69 23.02
CA ILE A 206 15.83 -14.66 23.77
C ILE A 206 14.95 -15.28 24.88
N GLY A 207 15.05 -16.60 25.07
CA GLY A 207 14.37 -17.31 26.15
C GLY A 207 12.97 -17.84 25.83
N VAL A 208 12.49 -17.73 24.59
CA VAL A 208 11.22 -18.34 24.17
C VAL A 208 11.47 -19.79 23.74
N MET A 209 11.07 -20.75 24.58
CA MET A 209 11.19 -22.19 24.30
C MET A 209 9.98 -22.79 23.55
N PHE A 210 8.85 -22.09 23.51
CA PHE A 210 7.61 -22.55 22.86
C PHE A 210 6.91 -21.40 22.12
N GLY A 211 6.41 -21.65 20.91
CA GLY A 211 5.75 -20.65 20.07
C GLY A 211 6.70 -19.95 19.07
N ASN A 212 6.28 -18.81 18.53
CA ASN A 212 7.08 -18.02 17.59
C ASN A 212 8.02 -17.06 18.36
N PRO A 213 9.36 -17.19 18.25
CA PRO A 213 10.30 -16.29 18.92
C PRO A 213 10.47 -14.93 18.23
N GLU A 214 9.92 -14.75 17.02
CA GLU A 214 10.05 -13.51 16.27
C GLU A 214 9.29 -12.34 16.92
N THR A 215 9.93 -11.17 16.93
CA THR A 215 9.34 -9.90 17.34
C THR A 215 9.80 -8.78 16.40
N THR A 216 9.14 -7.63 16.49
CA THR A 216 9.54 -6.41 15.78
C THR A 216 10.15 -5.40 16.75
N THR A 217 10.97 -4.48 16.21
CA THR A 217 11.66 -3.42 16.96
C THR A 217 10.69 -2.29 17.35
N GLY A 218 11.07 -1.44 18.33
CA GLY A 218 10.25 -0.29 18.76
C GLY A 218 9.18 -0.62 19.81
N GLY A 219 9.25 -1.79 20.46
CA GLY A 219 8.32 -2.20 21.50
C GLY A 219 6.96 -2.65 20.98
N ASN A 220 5.91 -2.55 21.82
CA ASN A 220 4.58 -3.07 21.47
C ASN A 220 3.61 -2.01 20.92
N ALA A 221 3.91 -0.71 21.05
CA ALA A 221 2.98 0.35 20.69
C ALA A 221 2.52 0.26 19.23
N LEU A 222 3.47 0.14 18.29
CA LEU A 222 3.17 0.04 16.86
C LEU A 222 2.20 -1.12 16.55
N LYS A 223 2.36 -2.26 17.22
CA LYS A 223 1.47 -3.42 17.07
C LYS A 223 0.02 -3.09 17.42
N PHE A 224 -0.23 -2.20 18.37
CA PHE A 224 -1.58 -1.79 18.79
C PHE A 224 -2.16 -0.68 17.90
N TYR A 225 -1.36 0.34 17.59
CA TYR A 225 -1.76 1.50 16.79
C TYR A 225 -1.94 1.17 15.31
N ALA A 226 -1.12 0.27 14.74
CA ALA A 226 -1.26 -0.16 13.36
C ALA A 226 -2.67 -0.73 13.09
N SER A 227 -3.33 -0.24 12.04
CA SER A 227 -4.60 -0.79 11.56
C SER A 227 -4.38 -2.01 10.69
N VAL A 228 -3.30 -2.00 9.91
CA VAL A 228 -2.85 -3.13 9.10
C VAL A 228 -1.42 -3.47 9.48
N ARG A 229 -1.11 -4.76 9.60
CA ARG A 229 0.26 -5.26 9.76
C ARG A 229 0.51 -6.33 8.71
N LEU A 230 1.61 -6.19 7.97
CA LEU A 230 2.02 -7.08 6.89
C LEU A 230 3.34 -7.77 7.26
N ASP A 231 3.35 -9.10 7.18
CA ASP A 231 4.55 -9.93 7.28
C ASP A 231 4.96 -10.34 5.85
N ILE A 232 6.03 -9.72 5.35
CA ILE A 232 6.54 -9.96 4.00
C ILE A 232 7.79 -10.86 4.06
N ARG A 233 7.83 -11.89 3.22
CA ARG A 233 8.91 -12.87 3.15
C ARG A 233 9.23 -13.24 1.72
N ARG A 234 10.52 -13.39 1.43
CA ARG A 234 11.00 -14.08 0.23
C ARG A 234 10.81 -15.59 0.43
N THR A 235 10.14 -16.24 -0.52
CA THR A 235 9.89 -17.70 -0.51
C THR A 235 10.77 -18.45 -1.50
N GLY A 236 11.25 -17.77 -2.54
CA GLY A 236 11.99 -18.39 -3.63
C GLY A 236 12.78 -17.39 -4.45
N SER A 237 13.40 -17.88 -5.53
CA SER A 237 14.16 -17.05 -6.49
C SER A 237 13.62 -17.32 -7.89
N ILE A 238 13.44 -16.26 -8.66
CA ILE A 238 13.01 -16.32 -10.06
C ILE A 238 14.27 -16.30 -10.92
N LYS A 239 14.39 -17.26 -11.84
CA LYS A 239 15.57 -17.41 -12.69
C LYS A 239 15.22 -17.34 -14.16
N SER A 240 16.08 -16.72 -14.95
CA SER A 240 16.11 -16.81 -16.41
C SER A 240 17.45 -17.44 -16.79
N GLY A 241 17.41 -18.70 -17.23
CA GLY A 241 18.63 -19.51 -17.35
C GLY A 241 19.32 -19.67 -15.99
N ASP A 242 20.59 -19.24 -15.92
CA ASP A 242 21.40 -19.28 -14.69
C ASP A 242 21.30 -18.01 -13.84
N GLU A 243 20.73 -16.93 -14.36
CA GLU A 243 20.66 -15.62 -13.69
C GLU A 243 19.42 -15.52 -12.80
N VAL A 244 19.59 -15.01 -11.58
CA VAL A 244 18.48 -14.70 -10.66
C VAL A 244 17.96 -13.30 -10.97
N ILE A 245 16.76 -13.23 -11.56
CA ILE A 245 16.15 -11.99 -12.04
C ILE A 245 15.10 -11.41 -11.06
N GLY A 246 14.79 -12.12 -9.98
CA GLY A 246 13.82 -11.66 -9.00
C GLY A 246 13.59 -12.63 -7.85
N ASN A 247 12.60 -12.30 -7.03
CA ASN A 247 12.22 -13.04 -5.83
C ASN A 247 10.73 -13.40 -5.86
N GLU A 248 10.43 -14.65 -5.58
CA GLU A 248 9.07 -15.04 -5.21
C GLU A 248 8.82 -14.54 -3.79
N THR A 249 7.71 -13.83 -3.61
CA THR A 249 7.40 -13.10 -2.39
C THR A 249 6.03 -13.50 -1.87
N LYS A 250 5.94 -13.65 -0.55
CA LYS A 250 4.70 -13.90 0.17
C LYS A 250 4.47 -12.78 1.18
N VAL A 251 3.26 -12.22 1.18
CA VAL A 251 2.82 -11.25 2.18
C VAL A 251 1.62 -11.80 2.94
N LYS A 252 1.70 -11.84 4.27
CA LYS A 252 0.60 -12.21 5.15
C LYS A 252 0.04 -11.00 5.86
N VAL A 253 -1.28 -10.83 5.81
CA VAL A 253 -2.00 -9.79 6.56
C VAL A 253 -2.19 -10.25 8.00
N VAL A 254 -1.18 -10.07 8.85
CA VAL A 254 -1.22 -10.58 10.25
C VAL A 254 -2.14 -9.77 11.17
N LYS A 255 -2.51 -8.55 10.76
CA LYS A 255 -3.51 -7.73 11.43
C LYS A 255 -4.25 -6.90 10.39
N ASN A 256 -5.57 -6.83 10.54
CA ASN A 256 -6.43 -5.96 9.73
C ASN A 256 -7.61 -5.50 10.60
N LYS A 257 -7.79 -4.19 10.77
CA LYS A 257 -8.90 -3.58 11.51
C LYS A 257 -10.08 -3.18 10.61
N ILE A 258 -9.99 -3.40 9.31
CA ILE A 258 -10.92 -2.85 8.31
C ILE A 258 -11.58 -3.97 7.50
N ALA A 259 -10.88 -5.07 7.28
CA ALA A 259 -11.41 -6.31 6.73
C ALA A 259 -10.90 -7.53 7.51
N PRO A 260 -11.38 -8.75 7.22
CA PRO A 260 -10.89 -9.97 7.86
C PRO A 260 -9.36 -10.14 7.70
N PRO A 261 -8.61 -10.42 8.79
CA PRO A 261 -7.17 -10.64 8.75
C PRO A 261 -6.82 -12.06 8.27
N PHE A 262 -5.51 -12.35 8.22
CA PHE A 262 -4.87 -13.65 7.97
C PHE A 262 -4.93 -14.19 6.55
N LYS A 263 -5.46 -13.40 5.61
CA LYS A 263 -5.26 -13.64 4.18
C LYS A 263 -3.80 -13.46 3.81
N GLU A 264 -3.40 -14.14 2.74
CA GLU A 264 -2.05 -14.15 2.21
C GLU A 264 -2.09 -13.81 0.72
N ALA A 265 -1.05 -13.14 0.24
CA ALA A 265 -0.83 -12.83 -1.16
C ALA A 265 0.55 -13.38 -1.58
N HIS A 266 0.61 -13.90 -2.80
CA HIS A 266 1.81 -14.43 -3.42
C HIS A 266 2.04 -13.69 -4.72
N PHE A 267 3.24 -13.15 -4.89
CA PHE A 267 3.58 -12.40 -6.09
C PHE A 267 5.09 -12.38 -6.30
N ASP A 268 5.47 -12.02 -7.53
CA ASP A 268 6.85 -11.97 -7.96
C ASP A 268 7.36 -10.53 -7.87
N ILE A 269 8.54 -10.32 -7.28
CA ILE A 269 9.27 -9.05 -7.33
C ILE A 269 10.44 -9.22 -8.29
N LEU A 270 10.36 -8.57 -9.46
CA LEU A 270 11.42 -8.57 -10.46
C LEU A 270 12.39 -7.42 -10.20
N TYR A 271 13.70 -7.68 -10.30
CA TYR A 271 14.71 -6.67 -10.07
C TYR A 271 14.64 -5.57 -11.14
N GLY A 272 14.65 -4.31 -10.70
CA GLY A 272 14.51 -3.15 -11.58
C GLY A 272 13.08 -2.87 -12.07
N GLU A 273 12.09 -3.73 -11.81
CA GLU A 273 10.71 -3.52 -12.24
C GLU A 273 9.70 -3.47 -11.07
N GLY A 274 10.02 -4.14 -9.96
CA GLY A 274 9.13 -4.24 -8.78
C GLY A 274 8.18 -5.43 -8.87
N THR A 275 7.05 -5.35 -8.15
CA THR A 275 6.01 -6.39 -8.20
C THR A 275 5.45 -6.54 -9.60
N SER A 276 5.41 -7.78 -10.10
CA SER A 276 4.87 -8.12 -11.41
C SER A 276 3.34 -8.30 -11.35
N ARG A 277 2.63 -7.21 -11.64
CA ARG A 277 1.17 -7.21 -11.70
C ARG A 277 0.62 -8.17 -12.76
N GLU A 278 1.26 -8.25 -13.93
CA GLU A 278 0.86 -9.19 -14.99
C GLU A 278 1.06 -10.63 -14.57
N GLY A 279 2.09 -10.91 -13.76
CA GLY A 279 2.30 -12.22 -13.15
C GLY A 279 1.14 -12.60 -12.23
N GLU A 280 0.70 -11.67 -11.38
CA GLU A 280 -0.46 -11.88 -10.50
C GLU A 280 -1.76 -12.07 -11.28
N ILE A 281 -1.99 -11.31 -12.36
CA ILE A 281 -3.17 -11.46 -13.23
C ILE A 281 -3.23 -12.87 -13.81
N LEU A 282 -2.10 -13.43 -14.23
CA LEU A 282 -2.02 -14.79 -14.77
C LEU A 282 -2.28 -15.85 -13.71
N ASP A 283 -1.65 -15.74 -12.54
CA ASP A 283 -1.80 -16.72 -11.46
C ASP A 283 -3.24 -16.70 -10.91
N LEU A 284 -3.74 -15.52 -10.54
CA LEU A 284 -5.11 -15.35 -10.04
C LEU A 284 -6.15 -15.69 -11.11
N GLY A 285 -5.87 -15.35 -12.38
CA GLY A 285 -6.71 -15.70 -13.51
C GLY A 285 -6.77 -17.22 -13.73
N SER A 286 -5.66 -17.92 -13.55
CA SER A 286 -5.61 -19.39 -13.61
C SER A 286 -6.39 -20.02 -12.46
N ASP A 287 -6.20 -19.52 -11.23
CA ASP A 287 -6.90 -20.02 -10.04
C ASP A 287 -8.42 -19.80 -10.14
N ALA A 288 -8.85 -18.66 -10.69
CA ALA A 288 -10.24 -18.32 -10.94
C ALA A 288 -10.82 -18.98 -12.21
N LYS A 289 -10.05 -19.81 -12.94
CA LYS A 289 -10.44 -20.45 -14.21
C LYS A 289 -10.87 -19.45 -15.31
N ILE A 290 -10.30 -18.25 -15.28
CA ILE A 290 -10.48 -17.20 -16.30
C ILE A 290 -9.42 -17.35 -17.39
N VAL A 291 -8.19 -17.68 -16.99
CA VAL A 291 -7.08 -18.00 -17.89
C VAL A 291 -6.87 -19.50 -17.86
N GLU A 292 -6.86 -20.15 -19.02
CA GLU A 292 -6.65 -21.58 -19.15
C GLU A 292 -5.16 -21.90 -19.13
N LYS A 293 -4.76 -22.87 -18.29
CA LYS A 293 -3.38 -23.36 -18.21
C LYS A 293 -3.31 -24.83 -18.64
N SER A 294 -2.78 -25.08 -19.84
CA SER A 294 -2.57 -26.43 -20.39
C SER A 294 -1.07 -26.76 -20.39
N GLY A 295 -0.61 -27.47 -19.36
CA GLY A 295 0.82 -27.71 -19.14
C GLY A 295 1.56 -26.40 -18.90
N ALA A 296 2.47 -26.03 -19.81
CA ALA A 296 3.19 -24.77 -19.76
C ALA A 296 2.49 -23.62 -20.51
N TRP A 297 1.40 -23.87 -21.25
CA TRP A 297 0.73 -22.86 -22.07
C TRP A 297 -0.37 -22.13 -21.31
N TYR A 298 -0.39 -20.80 -21.43
CA TYR A 298 -1.48 -19.92 -21.00
C TYR A 298 -2.34 -19.53 -22.20
N SER A 299 -3.66 -19.65 -22.07
CA SER A 299 -4.64 -19.27 -23.09
C SER A 299 -5.80 -18.50 -22.48
N TYR A 300 -6.41 -17.60 -23.25
CA TYR A 300 -7.56 -16.81 -22.85
C TYR A 300 -8.55 -16.71 -23.99
N ASN A 301 -9.83 -17.02 -23.73
CA ASN A 301 -10.88 -17.09 -24.76
C ASN A 301 -10.49 -17.92 -26.00
N GLY A 302 -9.69 -18.98 -25.81
CA GLY A 302 -9.18 -19.83 -26.91
C GLY A 302 -7.95 -19.29 -27.64
N GLU A 303 -7.53 -18.05 -27.40
CA GLU A 303 -6.27 -17.51 -27.93
C GLU A 303 -5.09 -17.87 -27.02
N ARG A 304 -3.95 -18.24 -27.61
CA ARG A 304 -2.73 -18.54 -26.86
C ARG A 304 -2.02 -17.24 -26.46
N ILE A 305 -1.91 -17.00 -25.16
CA ILE A 305 -1.17 -15.86 -24.59
C ILE A 305 0.34 -16.13 -24.66
N GLY A 306 0.78 -17.32 -24.25
CA GLY A 306 2.21 -17.64 -24.25
C GLY A 306 2.56 -18.97 -23.60
N GLN A 307 3.76 -19.48 -23.92
CA GLN A 307 4.34 -20.67 -23.29
C GLN A 307 5.26 -20.25 -22.15
N GLY A 308 4.94 -20.68 -20.93
CA GLY A 308 5.64 -20.27 -19.72
C GLY A 308 5.13 -18.93 -19.19
N LYS A 309 5.36 -18.70 -17.88
CA LYS A 309 4.87 -17.50 -17.18
C LYS A 309 5.52 -16.23 -17.72
N ASP A 310 6.82 -16.26 -18.02
CA ASP A 310 7.55 -15.08 -18.49
C ASP A 310 7.03 -14.57 -19.84
N ASN A 311 6.85 -15.45 -20.83
CA ASN A 311 6.31 -15.06 -22.13
C ASN A 311 4.87 -14.53 -22.01
N ALA A 312 4.06 -15.16 -21.15
CA ALA A 312 2.68 -14.70 -20.92
C ALA A 312 2.65 -13.32 -20.24
N ARG A 313 3.58 -13.04 -19.31
CA ARG A 313 3.71 -11.69 -18.71
C ARG A 313 4.06 -10.66 -19.77
N THR A 314 5.06 -10.92 -20.61
CA THR A 314 5.44 -9.99 -21.70
C THR A 314 4.27 -9.73 -22.65
N TYR A 315 3.53 -10.77 -23.01
CA TYR A 315 2.35 -10.64 -23.87
C TYR A 315 1.28 -9.71 -23.27
N LEU A 316 1.03 -9.79 -21.95
CA LEU A 316 0.09 -8.90 -21.25
C LEU A 316 0.64 -7.48 -21.08
N LYS A 317 1.95 -7.32 -20.83
CA LYS A 317 2.60 -6.00 -20.75
C LYS A 317 2.47 -5.22 -22.06
N GLU A 318 2.59 -5.90 -23.19
CA GLU A 318 2.42 -5.30 -24.53
C GLU A 318 0.94 -5.00 -24.86
N ARG A 319 -0.02 -5.55 -24.09
CA ARG A 319 -1.46 -5.42 -24.32
C ARG A 319 -2.19 -5.00 -23.03
N PRO A 320 -2.01 -3.74 -22.58
CA PRO A 320 -2.56 -3.26 -21.32
C PRO A 320 -4.09 -3.33 -21.25
N GLU A 321 -4.78 -3.17 -22.39
CA GLU A 321 -6.24 -3.31 -22.48
C GLU A 321 -6.70 -4.73 -22.14
N LEU A 322 -6.03 -5.74 -22.70
CA LEU A 322 -6.31 -7.14 -22.40
C LEU A 322 -5.96 -7.49 -20.94
N ALA A 323 -4.81 -7.00 -20.45
CA ALA A 323 -4.43 -7.17 -19.05
C ALA A 323 -5.50 -6.60 -18.10
N ARG A 324 -6.05 -5.41 -18.42
CA ARG A 324 -7.15 -4.78 -17.67
C ARG A 324 -8.44 -5.59 -17.75
N GLU A 325 -8.79 -6.12 -18.91
CA GLU A 325 -9.97 -6.96 -19.08
C GLU A 325 -9.88 -8.20 -18.18
N ILE A 326 -8.76 -8.92 -18.24
CA ILE A 326 -8.54 -10.12 -17.42
C ILE A 326 -8.53 -9.74 -15.93
N GLU A 327 -7.84 -8.66 -15.54
CA GLU A 327 -7.83 -8.16 -14.17
C GLU A 327 -9.25 -7.85 -13.66
N ASN A 328 -10.09 -7.20 -14.45
CA ASN A 328 -11.46 -6.89 -14.06
C ASN A 328 -12.31 -8.16 -13.91
N LYS A 329 -12.11 -9.19 -14.76
CA LYS A 329 -12.77 -10.49 -14.57
C LYS A 329 -12.30 -11.17 -13.27
N VAL A 330 -11.01 -11.10 -12.96
CA VAL A 330 -10.45 -11.62 -11.69
C VAL A 330 -11.06 -10.88 -10.50
N ARG A 331 -11.08 -9.54 -10.52
CA ARG A 331 -11.70 -8.70 -9.48
C ARG A 331 -13.17 -9.03 -9.28
N ALA A 332 -13.93 -9.17 -10.37
CA ALA A 332 -15.34 -9.57 -10.33
C ALA A 332 -15.53 -10.94 -9.65
N SER A 333 -14.71 -11.93 -10.01
CA SER A 333 -14.79 -13.29 -9.45
C SER A 333 -14.50 -13.35 -7.94
N LEU A 334 -13.73 -12.39 -7.43
CA LEU A 334 -13.30 -12.30 -6.03
C LEU A 334 -14.09 -11.26 -5.22
N GLY A 335 -15.07 -10.60 -5.83
CA GLY A 335 -15.93 -9.61 -5.19
C GLY A 335 -15.23 -8.30 -4.82
N VAL A 336 -14.24 -7.88 -5.63
CA VAL A 336 -13.44 -6.66 -5.41
C VAL A 336 -13.83 -5.59 -6.44
N PRO A 337 -13.78 -4.28 -6.11
CA PRO A 337 -14.12 -3.21 -7.04
C PRO A 337 -13.35 -3.29 -8.37
N LEU A 338 -14.09 -3.09 -9.47
CA LEU A 338 -13.56 -3.06 -10.82
C LEU A 338 -12.74 -1.78 -11.05
N LEU A 339 -11.76 -1.87 -11.92
CA LEU A 339 -11.03 -0.71 -12.42
C LEU A 339 -11.76 -0.13 -13.62
N GLY A 340 -11.72 1.21 -13.73
CA GLY A 340 -12.25 1.92 -14.89
C GLY A 340 -11.55 1.50 -16.20
N GLU A 341 -12.21 1.76 -17.31
CA GLU A 341 -11.63 1.53 -18.65
C GLU A 341 -10.34 2.35 -18.82
N ILE A 342 -9.33 1.74 -19.45
CA ILE A 342 -8.15 2.49 -19.89
C ILE A 342 -8.65 3.41 -21.00
N LYS A 343 -8.68 4.72 -20.74
CA LYS A 343 -8.84 5.69 -21.83
C LYS A 343 -7.59 5.53 -22.70
N SER A 344 -7.75 4.95 -23.89
CA SER A 344 -6.72 5.00 -24.90
C SER A 344 -6.42 6.49 -25.14
N ASP A 345 -5.29 6.99 -24.63
CA ASP A 345 -4.80 8.29 -25.05
C ASP A 345 -4.72 8.25 -26.57
N GLY A 346 -5.38 9.20 -27.22
CA GLY A 346 -5.71 9.20 -28.65
C GLY A 346 -4.52 9.29 -29.61
N GLY A 347 -3.54 8.39 -29.50
CA GLY A 347 -2.43 8.20 -30.42
C GLY A 347 -2.90 7.74 -31.80
N ASP A 348 -3.97 6.94 -31.87
CA ASP A 348 -4.49 6.47 -33.16
C ASP A 348 -5.15 7.59 -33.97
N LYS A 349 -5.82 8.56 -33.33
CA LYS A 349 -6.42 9.68 -34.07
C LYS A 349 -5.39 10.69 -34.57
N ALA A 350 -4.21 10.76 -33.95
CA ALA A 350 -3.10 11.58 -34.43
C ALA A 350 -2.37 10.91 -35.61
N ALA A 351 -2.17 9.59 -35.56
CA ALA A 351 -1.61 8.82 -36.66
C ALA A 351 -2.54 8.78 -37.88
N GLU A 352 -3.85 8.63 -37.66
CA GLU A 352 -4.85 8.61 -38.73
C GLU A 352 -5.03 10.01 -39.37
N LYS A 353 -4.98 11.09 -38.58
CA LYS A 353 -4.95 12.47 -39.12
C LYS A 353 -3.64 12.79 -39.83
N ALA A 354 -2.50 12.27 -39.37
CA ALA A 354 -1.22 12.45 -40.04
C ALA A 354 -1.16 11.69 -41.37
N ALA A 355 -1.67 10.45 -41.42
CA ALA A 355 -1.77 9.64 -42.63
C ALA A 355 -2.76 10.26 -43.65
N ALA A 356 -3.91 10.77 -43.20
CA ALA A 356 -4.88 11.46 -44.06
C ALA A 356 -4.36 12.81 -44.58
N LYS A 357 -3.48 13.49 -43.83
CA LYS A 357 -2.84 14.74 -44.26
C LYS A 357 -1.68 14.48 -45.23
N ALA A 358 -0.96 13.37 -45.07
CA ALA A 358 0.08 12.93 -45.99
C ALA A 358 -0.50 12.45 -47.32
N SER A 359 -1.62 11.71 -47.33
CA SER A 359 -2.25 11.27 -48.59
C SER A 359 -2.87 12.43 -49.39
N LYS A 360 -3.43 13.44 -48.71
CA LYS A 360 -3.91 14.68 -49.37
C LYS A 360 -2.80 15.57 -49.89
N ALA A 361 -1.61 15.54 -49.30
CA ALA A 361 -0.45 16.29 -49.78
C ALA A 361 0.18 15.63 -51.02
N ALA A 362 0.23 14.29 -51.07
CA ALA A 362 0.71 13.55 -52.22
C ALA A 362 -0.22 13.71 -53.44
N ALA A 363 -1.54 13.66 -53.24
CA ALA A 363 -2.51 13.84 -54.33
C ALA A 363 -2.55 15.25 -54.94
N LYS A 364 -2.00 16.27 -54.25
CA LYS A 364 -1.89 17.64 -54.78
C LYS A 364 -0.58 17.92 -55.53
N ALA A 365 0.38 16.99 -55.49
CA ALA A 365 1.68 17.15 -56.15
C ALA A 365 1.74 16.49 -57.54
N GLU A 366 0.69 15.75 -57.94
CA GLU A 366 0.63 15.03 -59.22
C GLU A 366 -0.32 15.64 -60.27
N GLU A 367 -0.87 16.83 -60.06
CA GLU A 367 -1.56 17.55 -61.16
C GLU A 367 -0.53 18.33 -62.00
N PRO A 368 -0.29 17.96 -63.27
CA PRO A 368 0.60 18.71 -64.15
C PRO A 368 -0.11 19.96 -64.65
N VAL A 369 0.64 21.07 -64.72
CA VAL A 369 0.27 22.31 -65.41
C VAL A 369 0.19 22.09 -66.92
#